data_AF-X0PR69-F1
#
_entry.id   AF-X0PR69-F1
#
_cell.length_a   1.000
_cell.length_b   1.000
_cell.length_c   1.000
_cell.angle_alpha   90.00
_cell.angle_beta   90.00
_cell.angle_gamma   90.00
#
_symmetry.space_group_name_H-M   'P 1'
#
loop_
_entity.id
_entity.type
_entity.pdbx_description
1 polymer ?
#
loop_
_entity_poly.entity_id
_entity_poly.type
_entity_poly.pdbx_seq_one_letter_code
_entity_poly.pdbx_strand_id
1 'polypeptide(L)'
;MSILGDAVLAATQALRINYDILGNTDNFLHAHVFPRYQAEDPARLKKPVWLYSPDHWTAETYRYDPRQHDTLRAKITAYLR
;
A
#
# COMPACT_ATOMS: atom_id res chain seq x y z
N MET A 1 11.69 -8.51 -7.77
CA MET A 1 10.35 -8.01 -7.37
C MET A 1 10.40 -6.52 -7.00
N SER A 2 11.10 -5.67 -7.76
CA SER A 2 11.18 -4.22 -7.47
C SER A 2 10.18 -3.40 -8.28
N ILE A 3 9.87 -3.82 -9.52
CA ILE A 3 9.11 -3.01 -10.49
C ILE A 3 7.72 -2.58 -9.97
N LEU A 4 7.03 -3.41 -9.20
CA LEU A 4 5.77 -3.04 -8.56
C LEU A 4 5.96 -1.92 -7.52
N GLY A 5 7.08 -1.93 -6.82
CA GLY A 5 7.43 -0.94 -5.81
C GLY A 5 7.80 0.36 -6.48
N ASP A 6 8.59 0.30 -7.56
CA ASP A 6 8.93 1.46 -8.37
C ASP A 6 7.68 2.11 -8.96
N ALA A 7 6.74 1.30 -9.49
CA ALA A 7 5.46 1.76 -10.00
C ALA A 7 4.60 2.44 -8.92
N VAL A 8 4.47 1.83 -7.74
CA VAL A 8 3.73 2.40 -6.61
C VAL A 8 4.40 3.69 -6.12
N LEU A 9 5.72 3.71 -6.03
CA LEU A 9 6.48 4.89 -5.59
C LEU A 9 6.29 6.05 -6.55
N ALA A 10 6.44 5.80 -7.86
CA ALA A 10 6.22 6.81 -8.90
C ALA A 10 4.79 7.36 -8.89
N ALA A 11 3.79 6.49 -8.70
CA ALA A 11 2.39 6.89 -8.72
C ALA A 11 1.94 7.67 -7.46
N THR A 12 2.57 7.41 -6.31
CA THR A 12 2.16 7.96 -5.00
C THR A 12 3.06 9.06 -4.46
N GLN A 13 4.29 9.20 -4.95
CA GLN A 13 5.31 10.09 -4.39
C GLN A 13 5.54 9.82 -2.88
N ALA A 14 5.39 8.56 -2.48
CA ALA A 14 5.66 8.11 -1.12
C ALA A 14 7.13 8.35 -0.73
N LEU A 15 7.39 8.45 0.57
CA LEU A 15 8.76 8.52 1.12
C LEU A 15 9.54 7.24 0.83
N ARG A 16 8.87 6.09 0.94
CA ARG A 16 9.43 4.76 0.69
C ARG A 16 8.33 3.73 0.44
N ILE A 17 8.73 2.55 0.00
CA ILE A 17 7.86 1.37 -0.13
C ILE A 17 8.24 0.33 0.92
N ASN A 18 7.23 -0.30 1.53
CA ASN A 18 7.40 -1.48 2.36
C ASN A 18 6.80 -2.71 1.65
N TYR A 19 7.55 -3.81 1.68
CA TYR A 19 7.15 -5.12 1.18
C TYR A 19 7.04 -6.09 2.34
N ASP A 20 5.87 -6.69 2.50
CA ASP A 20 5.61 -7.69 3.53
C ASP A 20 5.18 -9.01 2.85
N ILE A 21 5.88 -10.10 3.13
CA ILE A 21 5.48 -11.48 2.79
C ILE A 21 5.23 -12.19 4.11
N LEU A 22 3.96 -12.40 4.44
CA LEU A 22 3.53 -12.95 5.73
C LEU A 22 2.94 -14.36 5.53
N GLY A 23 1.61 -14.48 5.42
CA GLY A 23 0.92 -15.77 5.23
C GLY A 23 0.33 -16.40 6.49
N ASN A 24 0.05 -15.62 7.54
CA ASN A 24 -0.58 -16.14 8.77
C ASN A 24 -2.08 -16.45 8.59
N THR A 25 -2.77 -15.73 7.69
CA THR A 25 -4.23 -15.84 7.48
C THR A 25 -4.55 -16.60 6.20
N ASP A 26 -3.95 -16.19 5.08
CA ASP A 26 -4.19 -16.78 3.77
C ASP A 26 -3.05 -17.73 3.39
N ASN A 27 -3.40 -18.94 2.98
CA ASN A 27 -2.45 -20.03 2.73
C ASN A 27 -1.73 -19.94 1.37
N PHE A 28 -2.12 -19.02 0.47
CA PHE A 28 -1.44 -18.84 -0.81
C PHE A 28 -0.30 -17.83 -0.67
N LEU A 29 0.81 -18.03 -1.41
CA LEU A 29 1.91 -17.08 -1.42
C LEU A 29 1.43 -15.73 -1.98
N HIS A 30 1.57 -14.68 -1.17
CA HIS A 30 1.27 -13.31 -1.56
C HIS A 30 2.21 -12.34 -0.87
N ALA A 31 2.31 -11.15 -1.43
CA ALA A 31 3.05 -10.04 -0.87
C ALA A 31 2.14 -8.81 -0.79
N HIS A 32 2.37 -7.98 0.22
CA HIS A 32 1.75 -6.66 0.32
C HIS A 32 2.77 -5.58 -0.02
N VAL A 33 2.31 -4.53 -0.70
CA VAL A 33 3.13 -3.39 -1.11
C VAL A 33 2.50 -2.12 -0.57
N PHE A 34 3.18 -1.47 0.37
CA PHE A 34 2.66 -0.31 1.07
C PHE A 34 3.48 0.95 0.77
N PRO A 35 2.89 1.98 0.15
CA PRO A 35 3.48 3.30 0.12
C PRO A 35 3.47 3.90 1.54
N ARG A 36 4.61 4.43 1.98
CA ARG A 36 4.76 5.10 3.29
C ARG A 36 5.00 6.58 3.10
N TYR A 37 4.32 7.43 3.86
CA TYR A 37 4.31 8.88 3.66
C TYR A 37 4.97 9.61 4.83
N GLN A 38 5.69 10.70 4.53
CA GLN A 38 6.31 11.57 5.55
C GLN A 38 5.27 12.18 6.52
N ALA A 39 4.02 12.31 6.08
CA ALA A 39 2.90 12.84 6.86
C ALA A 39 2.30 11.82 7.86
N GLU A 40 2.73 10.55 7.84
CA GLU A 40 2.33 9.58 8.87
C GLU A 40 2.85 10.02 10.25
N ASP A 41 2.13 9.63 11.31
CA ASP A 41 2.60 9.80 12.69
C ASP A 41 4.02 9.19 12.83
N PRO A 42 5.04 9.96 13.26
CA PRO A 42 6.41 9.48 13.39
C PRO A 42 6.58 8.20 14.23
N ALA A 43 5.73 7.99 15.24
CA ALA A 43 5.74 6.80 16.08
C ALA A 43 5.18 5.55 15.35
N ARG A 44 4.31 5.75 14.36
CA ARG A 44 3.76 4.70 13.49
C ARG A 44 4.58 4.51 12.22
N LEU A 45 5.17 5.57 11.69
CA LEU A 45 6.01 5.53 10.49
C LEU A 45 7.20 4.56 10.64
N LYS A 46 7.70 4.38 11.87
CA LYS A 46 8.80 3.44 12.17
C LYS A 46 8.34 1.98 12.39
N LYS A 47 7.05 1.69 12.29
CA LYS A 47 6.44 0.39 12.57
C LYS A 47 5.78 -0.24 11.33
N PRO A 48 5.51 -1.56 11.33
CA PRO A 48 4.71 -2.21 10.30
C PRO A 48 3.29 -1.63 10.22
N VAL A 49 2.72 -1.60 9.01
CA VAL A 49 1.36 -1.04 8.78
C VAL A 49 0.28 -1.83 9.50
N TRP A 50 0.50 -3.12 9.77
CA TRP A 50 -0.45 -3.98 10.48
C TRP A 50 -0.71 -3.56 11.93
N LEU A 51 0.09 -2.64 12.50
CA LEU A 51 -0.14 -2.09 13.83
C LEU A 51 -1.04 -0.85 13.86
N TYR A 52 -1.50 -0.35 12.70
CA TYR A 52 -2.55 0.68 12.64
C TYR A 52 -3.87 0.15 13.20
N SER A 53 -4.83 1.03 13.53
CA SER A 53 -6.15 0.59 14.00
C SER A 53 -6.76 -0.39 12.99
N PRO A 54 -7.35 -1.53 13.44
CA PRO A 54 -8.03 -2.46 12.56
C PRO A 54 -9.06 -1.81 11.62
N ASP A 55 -9.66 -0.70 12.03
CA ASP A 55 -10.64 0.06 11.22
C ASP A 55 -10.08 0.52 9.88
N HIS A 56 -8.76 0.72 9.75
CA HIS A 56 -8.13 1.09 8.47
C HIS A 56 -8.24 -0.01 7.41
N TRP A 57 -8.56 -1.24 7.82
CA TRP A 57 -8.71 -2.40 6.94
C TRP A 57 -10.16 -2.80 6.69
N THR A 58 -11.09 -2.40 7.57
CA THR A 58 -12.48 -2.89 7.57
C THR A 58 -13.53 -1.80 7.42
N ALA A 59 -13.22 -0.54 7.75
CA ALA A 59 -14.21 0.52 7.73
C ALA A 59 -14.59 0.95 6.29
N GLU A 60 -15.87 1.26 6.09
CA GLU A 60 -16.44 1.62 4.79
C GLU A 60 -15.72 2.80 4.12
N THR A 61 -15.27 3.78 4.92
CA THR A 61 -14.58 4.97 4.40
C THR A 61 -13.26 4.67 3.69
N TYR A 62 -12.64 3.52 3.95
CA TYR A 62 -11.38 3.10 3.32
C TYR A 62 -11.59 2.08 2.20
N ARG A 63 -12.84 1.74 1.88
CA ARG A 63 -13.13 0.81 0.78
C ARG A 63 -12.77 1.43 -0.57
N TYR A 64 -12.47 0.55 -1.50
CA TYR A 64 -12.16 0.93 -2.86
C TYR A 64 -13.37 1.56 -3.58
N ASP A 65 -13.26 2.84 -3.91
CA ASP A 65 -14.14 3.55 -4.84
C ASP A 65 -13.41 3.84 -6.18
N PRO A 66 -13.90 3.33 -7.33
CA PRO A 66 -13.32 3.64 -8.64
C PRO A 66 -13.22 5.14 -8.93
N ARG A 67 -14.17 5.95 -8.48
CA ARG A 67 -14.17 7.40 -8.71
C ARG A 67 -12.98 8.09 -8.05
N GLN A 68 -12.49 7.53 -6.96
CA GLN A 68 -11.36 8.07 -6.19
C GLN A 68 -10.03 7.40 -6.59
N HIS A 69 -10.05 6.10 -6.87
CA HIS A 69 -8.83 5.30 -6.94
C HIS A 69 -8.43 4.87 -8.36
N ASP A 70 -9.28 4.99 -9.38
CA ASP A 70 -8.95 4.55 -10.74
C ASP A 70 -7.74 5.29 -11.33
N THR A 71 -7.61 6.58 -11.05
CA THR A 71 -6.46 7.38 -11.50
C THR A 71 -5.14 6.82 -10.94
N LEU A 72 -5.12 6.44 -9.67
CA LEU A 72 -3.94 5.85 -9.04
C LEU A 72 -3.65 4.45 -9.62
N ARG A 73 -4.68 3.61 -9.75
CA ARG A 73 -4.58 2.29 -10.37
C ARG A 73 -4.01 2.40 -11.79
N ALA A 74 -4.53 3.32 -12.59
CA ALA A 74 -4.10 3.55 -13.97
C ALA A 74 -2.61 3.92 -14.04
N LYS A 75 -2.14 4.86 -13.20
CA LYS A 75 -0.72 5.24 -13.13
C LYS A 75 0.19 4.04 -12.82
N ILE A 76 -0.17 3.23 -11.82
CA ILE A 76 0.60 2.04 -11.45
C ILE A 76 0.62 1.05 -12.62
N THR A 77 -0.54 0.73 -13.20
CA THR A 77 -0.63 -0.24 -14.29
C THR A 77 0.05 0.22 -15.58
N ALA A 78 0.09 1.53 -15.85
CA ALA A 78 0.78 2.08 -17.00
C ALA A 78 2.30 1.95 -16.86
N TYR A 79 2.84 2.07 -15.64
CA TYR A 79 4.26 1.88 -15.36
C TYR A 79 4.69 0.42 -15.53
N LEU A 80 3.79 -0.53 -15.26
CA LEU A 80 4.07 -1.97 -15.32
C LEU A 80 4.00 -2.57 -16.73
N ARG A 81 3.61 -1.79 -17.74
CA ARG A 81 3.57 -2.20 -19.15
C ARG A 81 4.90 -1.96 -19.81
#